data_AF-Q2WEJ8-F1
#
_entry.id   AF-Q2WEJ8-F1
#
_cell.length_a   1.000
_cell.length_b   1.000
_cell.length_c   1.000
_cell.angle_alpha   90.00
_cell.angle_beta   90.00
_cell.angle_gamma   90.00
#
_symmetry.space_group_name_H-M   'P 1'
#
loop_
_entity.id
_entity.type
_entity.pdbx_description
1 polymer ?
#
loop_
_entity_poly.entity_id
_entity_poly.type
_entity_poly.pdbx_seq_one_letter_code
_entity_poly.pdbx_strand_id
1 'polypeptide(L)'
;NRDIILQVVSSEITGDKVFASAYSHELKAYGIENGLTNWAAAYATGLLLARRVLKKLGLDETFKGVEEADGEYKLTEAAETDDGERRPFKCFLDVGLARTSTGARVFGAMKGASDGGICIPH
;
A
#
# COMPACT_ATOMS: atom_id res chain seq x y z
N ASN A 1 -7.20 20.10 -1.88
CA ASN A 1 -7.73 18.76 -1.55
C ASN A 1 -8.11 18.02 -2.85
N ARG A 2 -7.10 17.68 -3.68
CA ARG A 2 -7.26 17.14 -5.04
C ARG A 2 -6.31 15.97 -5.34
N ASP A 3 -5.58 15.53 -4.34
CA ASP A 3 -4.50 14.55 -4.48
C ASP A 3 -4.60 13.58 -3.31
N ILE A 4 -4.22 12.32 -3.54
CA ILE A 4 -4.08 11.31 -2.51
C ILE A 4 -2.59 11.09 -2.32
N ILE A 5 -2.14 11.16 -1.07
CA ILE A 5 -0.74 10.99 -0.69
C ILE A 5 -0.68 9.80 0.26
N LEU A 6 0.16 8.82 -0.07
CA LEU A 6 0.44 7.68 0.79
C LEU A 6 1.95 7.58 1.03
N GLN A 7 2.33 7.29 2.26
CA GLN A 7 3.72 7.20 2.68
C GLN A 7 3.91 6.00 3.61
N VAL A 8 5.06 5.34 3.47
CA VAL A 8 5.58 4.44 4.51
C VAL A 8 6.57 5.25 5.35
N VAL A 9 6.34 5.31 6.64
CA VAL A 9 7.07 6.17 7.56
C VAL A 9 7.61 5.33 8.73
N SER A 10 8.84 5.59 9.14
CA SER A 10 9.40 5.11 10.40
C SER A 10 9.63 6.27 11.35
N SER A 11 9.22 6.10 12.60
CA SER A 11 9.43 7.11 13.63
C SER A 11 10.82 7.02 14.25
N GLU A 12 11.49 8.17 14.35
CA GLU A 12 12.78 8.34 15.00
C GLU A 12 12.73 9.54 15.95
N ILE A 13 13.60 9.57 16.97
CA ILE A 13 13.63 10.67 17.97
C ILE A 13 13.88 12.04 17.31
N THR A 14 14.65 12.08 16.23
CA THR A 14 14.98 13.33 15.51
C THR A 14 13.88 13.80 14.55
N GLY A 15 12.84 12.99 14.37
CA GLY A 15 11.74 13.21 13.44
C GLY A 15 11.52 12.04 12.50
N ASP A 16 10.29 11.89 12.03
CA ASP A 16 9.86 10.82 11.15
C ASP A 16 10.64 10.79 9.83
N LYS A 17 10.94 9.57 9.35
CA LYS A 17 11.60 9.31 8.07
C LYS A 17 10.64 8.65 7.10
N VAL A 18 10.47 9.26 5.94
CA VAL A 18 9.70 8.68 4.83
C VAL A 18 10.58 7.65 4.13
N PHE A 19 10.17 6.38 4.18
CA PHE A 19 10.85 5.29 3.48
C PHE A 19 10.51 5.27 1.98
N ALA A 20 9.24 5.46 1.66
CA ALA A 20 8.72 5.57 0.30
C ALA A 20 7.41 6.38 0.31
N SER A 21 7.08 7.00 -0.82
CA SER A 21 5.86 7.77 -1.03
C SER A 21 5.23 7.42 -2.38
N ALA A 22 3.93 7.59 -2.49
CA ALA A 22 3.15 7.47 -3.72
C ALA A 22 2.06 8.55 -3.73
N TYR A 23 1.72 9.04 -4.91
CA TYR A 23 0.82 10.17 -5.12
C TYR A 23 -0.17 9.87 -6.24
N SER A 24 -1.45 10.22 -6.08
CA SER A 24 -2.42 9.85 -7.11
C SER A 24 -2.21 10.56 -8.44
N HIS A 25 -1.58 11.75 -8.47
CA HIS A 25 -1.19 12.38 -9.74
C HIS A 25 -0.18 11.60 -10.58
N GLU A 26 0.56 10.66 -9.97
CA GLU A 26 1.50 9.78 -10.69
C GLU A 26 0.77 8.61 -11.40
N LEU A 27 -0.49 8.34 -11.04
CA LEU A 27 -1.31 7.29 -11.66
C LEU A 27 -1.57 7.54 -13.16
N LYS A 28 -1.41 8.79 -13.62
CA LYS A 28 -1.49 9.12 -15.04
C LYS A 28 -0.47 8.34 -15.88
N ALA A 29 0.71 8.06 -15.33
CA ALA A 29 1.73 7.26 -15.99
C ALA A 29 1.31 5.78 -16.16
N TYR A 30 0.28 5.34 -15.43
CA TYR A 30 -0.27 3.99 -15.44
C TYR A 30 -1.66 3.92 -16.09
N GLY A 31 -2.05 4.97 -16.83
CA GLY A 31 -3.30 4.99 -17.61
C GLY A 31 -4.53 5.51 -16.86
N ILE A 32 -4.41 5.92 -15.58
CA ILE A 32 -5.51 6.55 -14.84
C ILE A 32 -5.36 8.07 -14.92
N GLU A 33 -5.98 8.67 -15.93
CA GLU A 33 -5.83 10.10 -16.20
C GLU A 33 -6.77 10.99 -15.36
N ASN A 34 -7.91 10.43 -14.95
CA ASN A 34 -9.02 11.14 -14.31
C ASN A 34 -9.41 10.48 -12.98
N GLY A 35 -10.21 11.18 -12.17
CA GLY A 35 -10.77 10.60 -10.95
C GLY A 35 -9.75 10.33 -9.84
N LEU A 36 -8.65 11.10 -9.78
CA LEU A 36 -7.49 10.89 -8.90
C LEU A 36 -7.77 11.04 -7.39
N THR A 37 -9.02 11.24 -7.01
CA THR A 37 -9.44 11.36 -5.60
C THR A 37 -10.56 10.39 -5.24
N ASN A 38 -10.99 9.50 -6.13
CA ASN A 38 -12.04 8.54 -5.79
C ASN A 38 -11.47 7.33 -5.03
N TRP A 39 -12.33 6.36 -4.69
CA TRP A 39 -11.91 5.15 -3.98
C TRP A 39 -10.94 4.29 -4.80
N ALA A 40 -11.17 4.15 -6.11
CA ALA A 40 -10.31 3.39 -7.01
C ALA A 40 -8.90 3.99 -7.13
N ALA A 41 -8.80 5.33 -7.19
CA ALA A 41 -7.51 6.02 -7.18
C ALA A 41 -6.78 5.82 -5.85
N ALA A 42 -7.49 5.80 -4.71
CA ALA A 42 -6.89 5.48 -3.42
C ALA A 42 -6.28 4.07 -3.43
N TYR A 43 -7.04 3.08 -3.90
CA TYR A 43 -6.58 1.70 -4.07
C TYR A 43 -5.34 1.61 -4.96
N ALA A 44 -5.40 2.17 -6.17
CA ALA A 44 -4.27 2.15 -7.11
C ALA A 44 -3.02 2.83 -6.54
N THR A 45 -3.18 3.92 -5.80
CA THR A 45 -2.06 4.61 -5.13
C THR A 45 -1.44 3.72 -4.03
N GLY A 46 -2.27 2.99 -3.28
CA GLY A 46 -1.81 2.04 -2.26
C GLY A 46 -1.03 0.87 -2.87
N LEU A 47 -1.55 0.30 -3.95
CA LEU A 47 -0.87 -0.76 -4.71
C LEU A 47 0.49 -0.28 -5.23
N LEU A 48 0.53 0.92 -5.81
CA LEU A 48 1.77 1.51 -6.32
C LEU A 48 2.81 1.72 -5.21
N LEU A 49 2.40 2.23 -4.04
CA LEU A 49 3.27 2.36 -2.89
C LEU A 49 3.84 1.00 -2.47
N ALA A 50 2.98 -0.02 -2.38
CA ALA A 50 3.39 -1.36 -1.97
C ALA A 50 4.43 -1.96 -2.92
N ARG A 51 4.19 -1.92 -4.24
CA ARG A 51 5.16 -2.42 -5.22
C ARG A 51 6.48 -1.64 -5.17
N ARG A 52 6.44 -0.33 -4.95
CA ARG A 52 7.64 0.52 -4.79
C ARG A 52 8.46 0.16 -3.55
N VAL A 53 7.79 -0.08 -2.43
CA VAL A 53 8.41 -0.50 -1.17
C VAL A 53 9.05 -1.87 -1.29
N LEU A 54 8.32 -2.86 -1.80
CA LEU A 54 8.81 -4.23 -1.93
C LEU A 54 9.97 -4.31 -2.93
N LYS A 55 9.89 -3.60 -4.05
CA LYS A 55 11.00 -3.52 -5.02
C LYS A 55 12.27 -2.90 -4.40
N LYS A 56 12.11 -1.87 -3.57
CA LYS A 56 13.25 -1.25 -2.85
C LYS A 56 13.89 -2.22 -1.84
N LEU A 57 13.13 -3.16 -1.30
CA LEU A 57 13.59 -4.18 -0.36
C LEU A 57 14.00 -5.51 -1.04
N GLY A 58 13.84 -5.64 -2.35
CA GLY A 58 14.07 -6.89 -3.10
C GLY A 58 13.10 -8.01 -2.69
N LEU A 59 11.85 -7.66 -2.38
CA LEU A 59 10.79 -8.54 -1.90
C LEU A 59 9.62 -8.69 -2.90
N ASP A 60 9.69 -8.00 -4.02
CA ASP A 60 8.59 -7.87 -4.99
C ASP A 60 8.26 -9.19 -5.69
N GLU A 61 9.26 -10.03 -5.97
CA GLU A 61 9.05 -11.36 -6.56
C GLU A 61 8.53 -12.38 -5.55
N THR A 62 8.96 -12.30 -4.29
CA THR A 62 8.53 -13.21 -3.21
C THR A 62 7.09 -12.92 -2.79
N PHE A 63 6.75 -11.64 -2.63
CA PHE A 63 5.41 -11.20 -2.21
C PHE A 63 4.73 -10.47 -3.37
N LYS A 64 4.21 -11.24 -4.33
CA LYS A 64 3.48 -10.70 -5.48
C LYS A 64 2.14 -10.07 -5.09
N GLY A 65 1.56 -10.54 -3.99
CA GLY A 65 0.25 -10.08 -3.52
C GLY A 65 -0.88 -10.75 -4.29
N VAL A 66 -1.98 -10.02 -4.50
CA VAL A 66 -3.18 -10.49 -5.21
C VAL A 66 -3.15 -9.92 -6.63
N GLU A 67 -2.89 -10.76 -7.63
CA GLU A 67 -2.76 -10.32 -9.03
C GLU A 67 -4.09 -9.86 -9.64
N GLU A 68 -5.18 -10.57 -9.33
CA GLU A 68 -6.54 -10.23 -9.75
C GLU A 68 -7.36 -9.79 -8.55
N ALA A 69 -7.74 -8.51 -8.52
CA ALA A 69 -8.50 -7.95 -7.40
C ALA A 69 -9.91 -8.58 -7.30
N ASP A 70 -10.10 -9.43 -6.30
CA ASP A 70 -11.36 -10.13 -5.99
C ASP A 70 -12.19 -9.42 -4.90
N GLY A 71 -11.58 -8.48 -4.17
CA GLY A 71 -12.20 -7.79 -3.05
C GLY A 71 -12.29 -8.61 -1.76
N GLU A 72 -11.68 -9.80 -1.72
CA GLU A 72 -11.67 -10.67 -0.55
C GLU A 72 -10.70 -10.18 0.52
N TYR A 73 -11.01 -10.48 1.78
CA TYR A 73 -10.10 -10.23 2.88
C TYR A 73 -8.99 -11.29 2.91
N LYS A 74 -7.75 -10.86 2.72
CA LYS A 74 -6.54 -11.70 2.74
C LYS A 74 -5.40 -10.90 3.38
N LEU A 75 -4.69 -11.53 4.31
CA LEU A 75 -3.43 -11.00 4.83
C LEU A 75 -2.27 -11.64 4.06
N THR A 76 -1.21 -10.86 3.86
CA THR A 76 0.03 -11.42 3.34
C THR A 76 0.68 -12.27 4.41
N GLU A 77 0.85 -13.57 4.12
CA GLU A 77 1.46 -14.57 5.01
C GLU A 77 2.96 -14.72 4.74
N ALA A 78 3.64 -15.45 5.61
CA ALA A 78 5.05 -15.82 5.39
C ALA A 78 5.20 -16.71 4.15
N ALA A 79 6.30 -16.52 3.43
CA ALA A 79 6.65 -17.32 2.27
C ALA A 79 7.83 -18.25 2.59
N GLU A 80 7.71 -19.51 2.19
CA GLU A 80 8.85 -20.43 2.18
C GLU A 80 9.74 -20.10 0.97
N THR A 81 11.02 -19.84 1.21
CA THR A 81 12.03 -19.58 0.20
C THR A 81 13.18 -20.56 0.33
N ASP A 82 14.06 -20.65 -0.68
CA ASP A 82 15.23 -21.54 -0.65
C ASP A 82 16.17 -21.24 0.55
N ASP A 83 16.15 -20.00 1.06
CA ASP A 83 16.93 -19.55 2.23
C ASP A 83 16.16 -19.68 3.57
N GLY A 84 14.98 -20.31 3.56
CA GLY A 84 14.10 -20.49 4.71
C GLY A 84 12.84 -19.62 4.69
N GLU A 85 12.22 -19.45 5.86
CA GLU A 85 10.98 -18.68 6.00
C GLU A 85 11.24 -17.17 5.93
N ARG A 86 10.61 -16.48 4.98
CA ARG A 86 10.69 -15.03 4.84
C ARG A 86 9.38 -14.39 5.22
N ARG A 87 9.44 -13.39 6.10
CA ARG A 87 8.27 -12.64 6.57
C ARG A 87 7.95 -11.45 5.66
N PRO A 88 6.67 -11.15 5.43
CA PRO A 88 6.28 -10.00 4.63
C PRO A 88 6.64 -8.69 5.32
N PHE A 89 6.82 -7.63 4.53
CA PHE A 89 6.99 -6.30 5.07
C PHE A 89 5.69 -5.87 5.76
N LYS A 90 5.77 -5.60 7.07
CA LYS A 90 4.60 -5.26 7.89
C LYS A 90 4.52 -3.76 8.13
N CYS A 91 3.33 -3.20 7.99
CA CYS A 91 3.03 -1.80 8.29
C CYS A 91 1.70 -1.67 9.04
N PHE A 92 1.50 -0.52 9.68
CA PHE A 92 0.24 -0.18 10.34
C PHE A 92 -0.35 1.05 9.65
N LEU A 93 -1.66 1.04 9.42
CA LEU A 93 -2.35 2.17 8.83
C LEU A 93 -2.48 3.30 9.85
N ASP A 94 -1.95 4.47 9.52
CA ASP A 94 -2.28 5.73 10.19
C ASP A 94 -3.35 6.47 9.39
N VAL A 95 -4.55 6.61 9.96
CA VAL A 95 -5.66 7.35 9.34
C VAL A 95 -5.67 8.84 9.71
N GLY A 96 -4.82 9.26 10.65
CA GLY A 96 -4.84 10.58 11.26
C GLY A 96 -6.24 10.93 11.78
N LEU A 97 -6.81 12.02 11.25
CA LEU A 97 -8.14 12.52 11.62
C LEU A 97 -9.26 12.04 10.69
N ALA A 98 -8.97 11.14 9.74
CA ALA A 98 -9.99 10.64 8.82
C ALA A 98 -11.02 9.76 9.54
N ARG A 99 -12.31 9.93 9.22
CA ARG A 99 -13.38 9.10 9.78
C ARG A 99 -13.31 7.67 9.25
N THR A 100 -13.32 6.70 10.15
CA THR A 100 -13.32 5.26 9.85
C THR A 100 -14.75 4.74 9.60
N SER A 101 -15.38 5.19 8.52
CA SER A 101 -16.70 4.72 8.08
C SER A 101 -16.59 3.76 6.89
N THR A 102 -17.57 2.87 6.73
CA THR A 102 -17.71 2.05 5.50
C THR A 102 -17.69 2.93 4.26
N GLY A 103 -16.89 2.55 3.26
CA GLY A 103 -16.70 3.33 2.03
C GLY A 103 -15.66 4.46 2.12
N ALA A 104 -15.00 4.64 3.27
CA ALA A 104 -13.93 5.62 3.39
C ALA A 104 -12.74 5.25 2.48
N ARG A 105 -12.21 6.25 1.76
CA ARG A 105 -11.12 6.08 0.78
C ARG A 105 -9.80 5.62 1.42
N VAL A 106 -9.58 5.92 2.70
CA VAL A 106 -8.39 5.45 3.44
C VAL A 106 -8.31 3.92 3.46
N PHE A 107 -9.45 3.23 3.48
CA PHE A 107 -9.50 1.77 3.41
C PHE A 107 -9.27 1.25 1.99
N GLY A 108 -9.59 2.04 0.96
CA GLY A 108 -9.17 1.73 -0.42
C GLY A 108 -7.65 1.72 -0.54
N ALA A 109 -6.99 2.76 -0.02
CA ALA A 109 -5.53 2.83 0.02
C ALA A 109 -4.90 1.68 0.80
N MET A 110 -5.43 1.37 1.98
CA MET A 110 -4.99 0.23 2.79
C MET A 110 -5.15 -1.09 2.02
N LYS A 111 -6.31 -1.31 1.39
CA LYS A 111 -6.60 -2.54 0.65
C LYS A 111 -5.67 -2.68 -0.57
N GLY A 112 -5.43 -1.60 -1.32
CA GLY A 112 -4.47 -1.62 -2.43
C GLY A 112 -3.04 -1.92 -1.97
N ALA A 113 -2.61 -1.36 -0.84
CA ALA A 113 -1.29 -1.67 -0.27
C ALA A 113 -1.19 -3.13 0.21
N SER A 114 -2.26 -3.65 0.82
CA SER A 114 -2.36 -5.06 1.23
C SER A 114 -2.28 -6.01 0.04
N ASP A 115 -3.07 -5.75 -1.00
CA ASP A 115 -3.08 -6.54 -2.23
C ASP A 115 -1.76 -6.43 -3.00
N GLY A 116 -0.99 -5.36 -2.79
CA GLY A 116 0.35 -5.21 -3.35
C GLY A 116 1.44 -6.05 -2.66
N GLY A 117 1.11 -6.73 -1.56
CA GLY A 117 2.01 -7.63 -0.82
C GLY A 117 2.58 -7.07 0.49
N ILE A 118 2.11 -5.89 0.96
CA ILE A 118 2.45 -5.41 2.30
C ILE A 118 1.47 -6.02 3.30
N CYS A 119 1.98 -6.57 4.40
CA CYS A 119 1.14 -7.03 5.51
C CYS A 119 0.64 -5.82 6.33
N ILE A 120 -0.62 -5.42 6.13
CA ILE A 120 -1.31 -4.43 6.96
C ILE A 120 -2.46 -5.14 7.68
N PRO A 121 -2.40 -5.36 9.01
CA PRO A 121 -3.52 -5.95 9.75
C PRO A 121 -4.74 -5.02 9.72
N HIS A 122 -5.92 -5.55 9.38
CA HIS A 122 -7.16 -4.78 9.26
C HIS A 122 -8.41 -5.62 9.50
#